data_AF-A0A7S8DB55-F1
#
_entry.id   AF-A0A7S8DB55-F1
#
_cell.length_a   1.000
_cell.length_b   1.000
_cell.length_c   1.000
_cell.angle_alpha   90.00
_cell.angle_beta   90.00
_cell.angle_gamma   90.00
#
_symmetry.space_group_name_H-M   'P 1'
#
loop_
_entity.id
_entity.type
_entity.pdbx_description
1 polymer ?
#
loop_
_entity_poly.entity_id
_entity_poly.type
_entity_poly.pdbx_seq_one_letter_code
_entity_poly.pdbx_strand_id
1 'polypeptide(L)'
;MASAPQLIGLAKSLPAPLQRFFARYPPAAILPENAPKTRYQEDRPNPFRFYKHPVTGKWQDPVYSNRRQAELVKMARDNGVEDLLPDTRKATEYQLAHRVEHGLRVKGTGVGQKVKGHIHERHMIAKMEKRRKAMLDMPSLIKRWKRKTTDGMTAFVRPVHLPVYFYVQEHLQRSCQRLATHQSRQSISLTADTATHYQVLNITSALLDTQHDSTPLIKRAYHRALLRNHPDKVANSDPSSVFFTVDQITTALNVLSSPSARAAYDAALRVSRPTGAAGRDGSFQTGVENVDLDDLPFDEDQECWYRPCRCGNEHSYKFREADLEEVSEEGELVVGCLDCSLWLRVHFAVLDENEDDVQPSSTTSKDRI
;
A
#
# COMPACT_ATOMS: atom_id res chain seq x y z
N MET A 1 -14.55 -27.33 -43.82
CA MET A 1 -15.23 -26.02 -43.97
C MET A 1 -16.37 -25.98 -42.97
N ALA A 2 -16.41 -25.01 -42.07
CA ALA A 2 -17.57 -24.85 -41.18
C ALA A 2 -18.82 -24.60 -42.04
N SER A 3 -19.93 -25.24 -41.67
CA SER A 3 -21.18 -25.05 -42.39
C SER A 3 -21.78 -23.67 -42.07
N ALA A 4 -22.48 -23.06 -43.03
CA ALA A 4 -23.17 -21.78 -42.83
C ALA A 4 -24.00 -21.68 -41.53
N PRO A 5 -24.82 -22.69 -41.14
CA PRO A 5 -25.56 -22.62 -39.87
C PRO A 5 -24.66 -22.63 -38.63
N GLN A 6 -23.50 -23.30 -38.67
CA GLN A 6 -22.53 -23.27 -37.57
C GLN A 6 -21.94 -21.86 -37.39
N LEU A 7 -21.58 -21.19 -38.49
CA LEU A 7 -21.08 -19.81 -38.45
C LEU A 7 -22.13 -18.83 -37.92
N ILE A 8 -23.40 -19.01 -38.31
CA ILE A 8 -24.52 -18.23 -37.76
C ILE A 8 -24.69 -18.51 -36.26
N GLY A 9 -24.54 -19.77 -35.83
CA GLY A 9 -24.54 -20.15 -34.42
C GLY A 9 -23.44 -19.45 -33.62
N LEU A 10 -22.22 -19.41 -34.16
CA LEU A 10 -21.08 -18.71 -33.55
C LEU A 10 -21.29 -17.19 -33.49
N ALA A 11 -21.84 -16.58 -34.54
CA ALA A 11 -22.17 -15.15 -34.53
C ALA A 11 -23.23 -14.83 -33.46
N LYS A 12 -24.21 -15.73 -33.28
CA LYS A 12 -25.27 -15.59 -32.25
C LYS A 12 -24.77 -15.86 -30.83
N SER A 13 -23.65 -16.57 -30.64
CA SER A 13 -23.04 -16.76 -29.31
C SER A 13 -22.23 -15.56 -28.83
N LEU A 14 -21.97 -14.56 -29.69
CA LEU A 14 -21.26 -13.35 -29.29
C LEU A 14 -22.00 -12.59 -28.17
N PRO A 15 -21.29 -11.89 -27.27
CA PRO A 15 -21.90 -11.05 -26.25
C PRO A 15 -22.90 -10.03 -26.83
N ALA A 16 -24.06 -9.87 -26.19
CA ALA A 16 -25.11 -8.95 -26.63
C ALA A 16 -24.61 -7.50 -26.89
N PRO A 17 -23.66 -6.92 -26.11
CA PRO A 17 -23.10 -5.61 -26.43
C PRO A 17 -22.39 -5.55 -27.78
N LEU A 18 -21.64 -6.59 -28.15
CA LEU A 18 -20.96 -6.68 -29.44
C LEU A 18 -21.95 -6.87 -30.59
N GLN A 19 -22.97 -7.72 -30.40
CA GLN A 19 -24.02 -7.89 -31.41
C GLN A 19 -24.76 -6.58 -31.70
N ARG A 20 -25.11 -5.83 -30.65
CA ARG A 20 -25.73 -4.49 -30.79
C ARG A 20 -24.79 -3.50 -31.48
N PHE A 21 -23.48 -3.59 -31.21
CA PHE A 21 -22.49 -2.75 -31.88
C PHE A 21 -22.44 -3.05 -33.38
N PHE A 22 -22.26 -4.32 -33.77
CA PHE A 22 -22.19 -4.71 -35.18
C PHE A 22 -23.50 -4.49 -35.94
N ALA A 23 -24.65 -4.59 -35.27
CA ALA A 23 -25.94 -4.23 -35.87
C ALA A 23 -26.05 -2.74 -36.20
N ARG A 24 -25.41 -1.85 -35.42
CA ARG A 24 -25.42 -0.40 -35.64
C ARG A 24 -24.27 0.07 -36.53
N TYR A 25 -23.11 -0.57 -36.41
CA TYR A 25 -21.86 -0.23 -37.10
C TYR A 25 -21.27 -1.48 -37.76
N PRO A 26 -21.90 -2.01 -38.81
CA PRO A 26 -21.38 -3.17 -39.52
C PRO A 26 -20.10 -2.80 -40.29
N PRO A 27 -18.98 -3.53 -40.10
CA PRO A 27 -17.76 -3.29 -40.88
C PRO A 27 -17.95 -3.68 -42.35
N ALA A 28 -17.15 -3.08 -43.24
CA ALA A 28 -17.20 -3.42 -44.67
C ALA A 28 -16.88 -4.90 -44.94
N ALA A 29 -16.08 -5.54 -44.09
CA ALA A 29 -15.68 -6.95 -44.24
C ALA A 29 -16.85 -7.95 -44.17
N ILE A 30 -17.95 -7.62 -43.48
CA ILE A 30 -19.12 -8.52 -43.34
C ILE A 30 -20.24 -8.18 -44.33
N LEU A 31 -20.16 -7.02 -44.97
CA LEU A 31 -21.19 -6.53 -45.88
C LEU A 31 -20.87 -6.94 -47.32
N PRO A 32 -21.90 -7.15 -48.18
CA PRO A 32 -21.66 -7.24 -49.61
C PRO A 32 -21.10 -5.91 -50.14
N GLU A 33 -20.34 -5.96 -51.24
CA GLU A 33 -19.53 -4.83 -51.76
C GLU A 33 -20.30 -3.51 -51.93
N ASN A 34 -21.61 -3.56 -52.17
CA ASN A 34 -22.47 -2.39 -52.42
C ASN A 34 -23.56 -2.18 -51.36
N ALA A 35 -23.35 -2.63 -50.12
CA ALA A 35 -24.32 -2.39 -49.06
C ALA A 35 -24.44 -0.89 -48.71
N PRO A 36 -25.67 -0.36 -48.55
CA PRO A 36 -25.85 1.01 -48.05
C PRO A 36 -25.32 1.14 -46.62
N LYS A 37 -24.81 2.33 -46.30
CA LYS A 37 -24.39 2.65 -44.93
C LYS A 37 -25.61 2.69 -44.02
N THR A 38 -25.40 2.33 -42.76
CA THR A 38 -26.44 2.51 -41.74
C THR A 38 -26.57 3.99 -41.37
N ARG A 39 -27.77 4.41 -40.92
CA ARG A 39 -28.00 5.76 -40.39
C ARG A 39 -26.94 6.18 -39.36
N TYR A 40 -26.56 5.26 -38.47
CA TYR A 40 -25.56 5.53 -37.44
C TYR A 40 -24.16 5.80 -38.02
N GLN A 41 -23.78 5.15 -39.11
CA GLN A 41 -22.52 5.37 -39.83
C GLN A 41 -22.53 6.66 -40.64
N GLU A 42 -23.69 7.05 -41.18
CA GLU A 42 -23.87 8.32 -41.88
C GLU A 42 -23.73 9.50 -40.91
N ASP A 43 -24.44 9.44 -39.78
CA ASP A 43 -24.36 10.45 -38.72
C ASP A 43 -22.93 10.50 -38.14
N ARG A 44 -22.32 9.32 -37.95
CA ARG A 44 -21.01 9.17 -37.28
C ARG A 44 -20.16 8.08 -37.94
N PRO A 45 -19.26 8.45 -38.89
CA PRO A 45 -18.44 7.48 -39.61
C PRO A 45 -17.57 6.60 -38.71
N ASN A 46 -16.96 7.18 -37.67
CA ASN A 46 -16.24 6.42 -36.64
C ASN A 46 -16.84 6.73 -35.26
N PRO A 47 -17.45 5.74 -34.58
CA PRO A 47 -18.13 5.96 -33.31
C PRO A 47 -17.17 6.11 -32.10
N PHE A 48 -15.88 5.82 -32.29
CA PHE A 48 -14.85 5.84 -31.25
C PHE A 48 -14.00 7.12 -31.23
N ARG A 49 -14.09 7.94 -32.28
CA ARG A 49 -13.35 9.20 -32.36
C ARG A 49 -14.25 10.40 -32.07
N PHE A 50 -13.60 11.46 -31.60
CA PHE A 50 -14.22 12.78 -31.56
C PHE A 50 -14.60 13.20 -32.98
N TYR A 51 -15.77 13.81 -33.12
CA TYR A 51 -16.31 14.21 -34.41
C TYR A 51 -16.57 15.71 -34.40
N LYS A 52 -16.05 16.43 -35.40
CA LYS A 52 -16.32 17.85 -35.57
C LYS A 52 -17.54 18.01 -36.48
N HIS A 53 -18.62 18.55 -35.95
CA HIS A 53 -19.84 18.74 -36.73
C HIS A 53 -19.62 19.82 -37.81
N PRO A 54 -19.95 19.56 -39.09
CA PRO A 54 -19.56 20.42 -40.21
C PRO A 54 -20.23 21.79 -40.17
N VAL A 55 -21.49 21.88 -39.72
CA VAL A 55 -22.25 23.14 -39.70
C VAL A 55 -21.89 23.99 -38.47
N THR A 56 -21.76 23.37 -37.30
CA THR A 56 -21.57 24.10 -36.03
C THR A 56 -20.11 24.26 -35.64
N GLY A 57 -19.20 23.51 -36.27
CA GLY A 57 -17.76 23.51 -35.98
C GLY A 57 -17.38 22.99 -34.58
N LYS A 58 -18.35 22.58 -33.76
CA LYS A 58 -18.13 22.07 -32.41
C LYS A 58 -17.67 20.62 -32.45
N TRP A 59 -16.72 20.29 -31.58
CA TRP A 59 -16.30 18.92 -31.33
C TRP A 59 -17.34 18.22 -30.46
N GLN A 60 -17.76 17.04 -30.89
CA GLN A 60 -18.63 16.16 -30.16
C GLN A 60 -17.85 14.96 -29.64
N ASP A 61 -18.19 14.55 -28.43
CA ASP A 61 -17.61 13.37 -27.77
C ASP A 61 -17.89 12.09 -28.58
N PRO A 62 -16.98 11.10 -28.52
CA PRO A 62 -17.20 9.79 -29.14
C PRO A 62 -18.49 9.13 -28.63
N VAL A 63 -19.23 8.44 -29.49
CA VAL A 63 -20.49 7.73 -29.11
C VAL A 63 -20.22 6.79 -27.97
N TYR A 64 -19.10 6.08 -28.05
CA TYR A 64 -18.58 5.22 -27.00
C TYR A 64 -17.39 5.91 -26.34
N SER A 65 -17.54 6.24 -25.05
CA SER A 65 -16.45 6.68 -24.18
C SER A 65 -15.27 5.71 -24.16
N ASN A 66 -14.05 6.17 -23.86
CA ASN A 66 -12.85 5.32 -23.77
C ASN A 66 -13.01 4.07 -22.88
N ARG A 67 -13.82 4.13 -21.81
CA ARG A 67 -14.16 2.94 -20.99
C ARG A 67 -14.91 1.90 -21.80
N ARG A 68 -16.05 2.28 -22.41
CA ARG A 68 -16.87 1.42 -23.28
C ARG A 68 -16.09 0.90 -24.49
N GLN A 69 -15.18 1.69 -25.05
CA GLN A 69 -14.28 1.22 -26.12
C GLN A 69 -13.38 0.09 -25.63
N ALA A 70 -12.76 0.25 -24.45
CA ALA A 70 -11.92 -0.80 -23.88
C ALA A 70 -12.71 -2.08 -23.54
N GLU A 71 -13.95 -1.94 -23.06
CA GLU A 71 -14.86 -3.07 -22.83
C GLU A 71 -15.22 -3.81 -24.12
N LEU A 72 -15.55 -3.07 -25.19
CA LEU A 72 -15.83 -3.65 -26.51
C LEU A 72 -14.59 -4.36 -27.08
N VAL A 73 -13.42 -3.72 -27.02
CA VAL A 73 -12.17 -4.33 -27.47
C VAL A 73 -11.83 -5.58 -26.67
N LYS A 74 -12.01 -5.55 -25.34
CA LYS A 74 -11.79 -6.72 -24.48
C LYS A 74 -12.71 -7.88 -24.90
N MET A 75 -14.02 -7.64 -24.99
CA MET A 75 -14.97 -8.66 -25.44
C MET A 75 -14.64 -9.16 -26.84
N ALA A 76 -14.23 -8.27 -27.76
CA ALA A 76 -13.90 -8.65 -29.13
C ALA A 76 -12.64 -9.50 -29.20
N ARG A 77 -11.62 -9.17 -28.40
CA ARG A 77 -10.40 -9.98 -28.26
C ARG A 77 -10.71 -11.38 -27.72
N ASP A 78 -11.51 -11.47 -26.66
CA ASP A 78 -11.89 -12.74 -26.04
C ASP A 78 -12.68 -13.65 -27.01
N ASN A 79 -13.37 -13.06 -28.00
CA ASN A 79 -14.15 -13.76 -29.02
C ASN A 79 -13.49 -13.80 -30.41
N GLY A 80 -12.26 -13.29 -30.56
CA GLY A 80 -11.52 -13.29 -31.83
C GLY A 80 -12.12 -12.42 -32.95
N VAL A 81 -12.86 -11.36 -32.61
CA VAL A 81 -13.49 -10.43 -33.57
C VAL A 81 -12.96 -8.99 -33.43
N GLU A 82 -11.72 -8.83 -32.94
CA GLU A 82 -11.11 -7.51 -32.73
C GLU A 82 -10.90 -6.75 -34.05
N ASP A 83 -10.50 -7.44 -35.12
CA ASP A 83 -10.22 -6.85 -36.45
C ASP A 83 -11.47 -6.27 -37.13
N LEU A 84 -12.66 -6.70 -36.69
CA LEU A 84 -13.94 -6.20 -37.20
C LEU A 84 -14.33 -4.86 -36.56
N LEU A 85 -13.65 -4.43 -35.49
CA LEU A 85 -13.91 -3.14 -34.87
C LEU A 85 -13.19 -2.00 -35.62
N PRO A 86 -13.78 -0.79 -35.66
CA PRO A 86 -13.06 0.38 -36.17
C PRO A 86 -11.79 0.69 -35.36
N ASP A 87 -10.81 1.36 -35.99
CA ASP A 87 -9.56 1.75 -35.35
C ASP A 87 -9.76 2.50 -34.02
N THR A 88 -9.17 1.98 -32.95
CA THR A 88 -9.16 2.62 -31.63
C THR A 88 -7.76 2.73 -31.03
N ARG A 89 -7.57 3.72 -30.16
CA ARG A 89 -6.39 3.77 -29.27
C ARG A 89 -6.34 2.65 -28.24
N LYS A 90 -7.43 1.89 -28.11
CA LYS A 90 -7.58 0.79 -27.17
C LYS A 90 -7.37 -0.59 -27.81
N ALA A 91 -7.30 -0.68 -29.14
CA ALA A 91 -6.98 -1.90 -29.87
C ALA A 91 -5.58 -2.42 -29.50
N THR A 92 -5.45 -3.73 -29.48
CA THR A 92 -4.24 -4.48 -29.14
C THR A 92 -3.12 -4.16 -30.11
N GLU A 93 -3.40 -4.27 -31.41
CA GLU A 93 -2.43 -3.98 -32.47
C GLU A 93 -1.93 -2.54 -32.40
N TYR A 94 -2.84 -1.58 -32.25
CA TYR A 94 -2.48 -0.18 -32.12
C TYR A 94 -1.60 0.08 -30.90
N GLN A 95 -1.95 -0.47 -29.74
CA GLN A 95 -1.16 -0.27 -28.51
C GLN A 95 0.25 -0.88 -28.62
N LEU A 96 0.37 -2.05 -29.25
CA LEU A 96 1.64 -2.70 -29.48
C LEU A 96 2.49 -1.91 -30.48
N ALA A 97 1.93 -1.56 -31.63
CA ALA A 97 2.60 -0.75 -32.64
C ALA A 97 3.08 0.58 -32.06
N HIS A 98 2.21 1.29 -31.33
CA HIS A 98 2.55 2.57 -30.70
C HIS A 98 3.67 2.42 -29.65
N ARG A 99 3.68 1.33 -28.88
CA ARG A 99 4.72 1.06 -27.88
C ARG A 99 6.06 0.70 -28.54
N VAL A 100 6.03 -0.06 -29.63
CA VAL A 100 7.24 -0.45 -30.38
C VAL A 100 7.83 0.76 -31.10
N GLU A 101 7.00 1.57 -31.76
CA GLU A 101 7.43 2.74 -32.52
C GLU A 101 8.00 3.84 -31.61
N HIS A 102 7.32 4.17 -30.51
CA HIS A 102 7.70 5.32 -29.68
C HIS A 102 8.45 4.98 -28.39
N GLY A 103 8.42 3.71 -27.95
CA GLY A 103 9.05 3.28 -26.69
C GLY A 103 8.47 3.92 -25.44
N LEU A 104 9.20 3.80 -24.31
CA LEU A 104 8.86 4.47 -23.06
C LEU A 104 9.24 5.95 -23.15
N ARG A 105 8.30 6.85 -22.86
CA ARG A 105 8.50 8.31 -22.98
C ARG A 105 8.28 9.09 -21.68
N VAL A 106 8.33 8.40 -20.55
CA VAL A 106 8.23 9.03 -19.21
C VAL A 106 9.45 9.91 -18.97
N LYS A 107 9.27 11.03 -18.28
CA LYS A 107 10.39 11.95 -17.99
C LYS A 107 11.44 11.26 -17.11
N GLY A 108 12.71 11.36 -17.50
CA GLY A 108 13.84 10.77 -16.76
C GLY A 108 14.27 9.41 -17.31
N THR A 109 13.36 8.43 -17.36
CA THR A 109 13.65 7.05 -17.78
C THR A 109 13.23 6.72 -19.22
N GLY A 110 12.52 7.63 -19.90
CA GLY A 110 12.13 7.45 -21.29
C GLY A 110 13.33 7.46 -22.25
N VAL A 111 13.14 6.88 -23.43
CA VAL A 111 14.15 6.81 -24.48
C VAL A 111 14.64 8.22 -24.82
N GLY A 112 15.96 8.44 -24.76
CA GLY A 112 16.58 9.75 -24.98
C GLY A 112 16.44 10.77 -23.84
N GLN A 113 15.85 10.39 -22.70
CA GLN A 113 15.81 11.24 -21.49
C GLN A 113 16.94 10.88 -20.52
N LYS A 114 17.28 11.84 -19.65
CA LYS A 114 18.23 11.65 -18.56
C LYS A 114 17.57 11.99 -17.23
N VAL A 115 17.85 11.18 -16.21
CA VAL A 115 17.38 11.40 -14.84
C VAL A 115 18.04 12.65 -14.26
N LYS A 116 17.25 13.48 -13.56
CA LYS A 116 17.72 14.74 -12.94
C LYS A 116 18.76 14.52 -11.84
N GLY A 117 18.68 13.40 -11.12
CA GLY A 117 19.45 13.12 -9.89
C GLY A 117 18.90 13.87 -8.69
N HIS A 118 19.15 13.39 -7.48
CA HIS A 118 18.72 14.06 -6.23
C HIS A 118 19.57 15.31 -5.94
N ILE A 119 19.09 16.21 -5.08
CA ILE A 119 19.79 17.47 -4.76
C ILE A 119 21.21 17.20 -4.22
N HIS A 120 21.36 16.20 -3.36
CA HIS A 120 22.65 15.86 -2.76
C HIS A 120 23.64 15.29 -3.79
N GLU A 121 23.18 14.46 -4.74
CA GLU A 121 24.01 13.92 -5.82
C GLU A 121 24.54 15.04 -6.71
N ARG A 122 23.66 15.97 -7.10
CA ARG A 122 24.01 17.11 -7.97
C ARG A 122 25.03 18.05 -7.32
N HIS A 123 24.92 18.27 -6.01
CA HIS A 123 25.83 19.18 -5.28
C HIS A 123 27.02 18.48 -4.64
N MET A 124 27.10 17.15 -4.68
CA MET A 124 28.15 16.38 -3.98
C MET A 124 29.54 16.83 -4.42
N ILE A 125 29.76 16.96 -5.73
CA ILE A 125 31.06 17.33 -6.30
C ILE A 125 31.48 18.73 -5.81
N ALA A 126 30.59 19.72 -5.93
CA ALA A 126 30.85 21.08 -5.47
C ALA A 126 31.09 21.14 -3.96
N LYS A 127 30.32 20.38 -3.17
CA LYS A 127 30.47 20.29 -1.71
C LYS A 127 31.81 19.66 -1.32
N MET A 128 32.25 18.61 -2.02
CA MET A 128 33.54 17.95 -1.75
C MET A 128 34.72 18.83 -2.15
N GLU A 129 34.66 19.57 -3.26
CA GLU A 129 35.74 20.50 -3.63
C GLU A 129 35.86 21.66 -2.64
N LYS A 130 34.73 22.17 -2.13
CA LYS A 130 34.75 23.17 -1.05
C LYS A 130 35.43 22.65 0.21
N ARG A 131 35.13 21.40 0.61
CA ARG A 131 35.78 20.74 1.75
C ARG A 131 37.29 20.56 1.50
N ARG A 132 37.68 20.09 0.30
CA ARG A 132 39.07 19.92 -0.10
C ARG A 132 39.85 21.23 -0.02
N LYS A 133 39.31 22.31 -0.58
CA LYS A 133 39.92 23.65 -0.53
C LYS A 133 40.07 24.15 0.91
N ALA A 134 39.04 24.02 1.74
CA ALA A 134 39.11 24.43 3.14
C ALA A 134 40.21 23.67 3.92
N MET A 135 40.37 22.36 3.67
CA MET A 135 41.42 21.56 4.29
C MET A 135 42.83 21.98 3.84
N LEU A 136 43.00 22.37 2.56
CA LEU A 136 44.27 22.90 2.06
C LEU A 136 44.61 24.27 2.67
N ASP A 137 43.62 25.13 2.87
CA ASP A 137 43.82 26.47 3.45
C ASP A 137 43.97 26.45 4.98
N MET A 138 43.53 25.39 5.65
CA MET A 138 43.47 25.26 7.11
C MET A 138 44.83 25.44 7.82
N PRO A 139 45.96 24.86 7.38
CA PRO A 139 47.26 25.12 8.00
C PRO A 139 47.67 26.61 7.96
N SER A 140 47.34 27.31 6.88
CA SER A 140 47.65 28.74 6.74
C SER A 140 46.80 29.60 7.68
N LEU A 141 45.53 29.21 7.88
CA LEU A 141 44.60 29.86 8.78
C LEU A 141 45.01 29.66 10.25
N ILE A 142 45.38 28.44 10.64
CA ILE A 142 45.87 28.12 11.99
C ILE A 142 47.11 28.97 12.32
N LYS A 143 48.08 29.07 11.40
CA LYS A 143 49.26 29.92 11.59
C LYS A 143 48.89 31.40 11.79
N ARG A 144 47.89 31.90 11.06
CA ARG A 144 47.43 33.30 11.16
C ARG A 144 46.71 33.56 12.49
N TRP A 145 45.85 32.62 12.90
CA TRP A 145 45.09 32.71 14.14
C TRP A 145 45.97 32.58 15.40
N LYS A 146 46.93 31.64 15.41
CA LYS A 146 47.92 31.50 16.49
C LYS A 146 48.82 32.73 16.65
N ARG A 147 49.02 33.52 15.58
CA ARG A 147 49.82 34.75 15.60
C ARG A 147 49.04 35.97 16.10
N LYS A 148 47.71 35.98 15.94
CA LYS A 148 46.82 37.04 16.46
C LYS A 148 46.36 36.80 17.90
N THR A 149 46.42 35.58 18.40
CA THR A 149 46.02 35.27 19.79
C THR A 149 47.02 35.77 20.83
N THR A 150 48.22 36.18 20.42
CA THR A 150 49.16 36.93 21.26
C THR A 150 48.83 38.42 21.33
N ASP A 151 48.06 38.98 20.39
CA ASP A 151 47.69 40.40 20.33
C ASP A 151 46.17 40.54 20.13
N GLY A 152 45.40 40.57 21.24
CA GLY A 152 44.04 41.11 21.34
C GLY A 152 43.03 40.73 20.24
N MET A 153 42.20 39.71 20.48
CA MET A 153 41.13 39.26 19.57
C MET A 153 40.04 40.33 19.31
N THR A 154 39.89 40.74 18.05
CA THR A 154 38.60 41.21 17.51
C THR A 154 38.25 40.38 16.27
N ALA A 155 37.12 39.67 16.37
CA ALA A 155 36.31 39.00 15.32
C ALA A 155 35.97 37.53 15.65
N PHE A 156 35.18 37.32 16.70
CA PHE A 156 33.83 36.73 16.61
C PHE A 156 33.26 36.58 18.03
N VAL A 157 32.05 37.12 18.23
CA VAL A 157 31.26 37.04 19.46
C VAL A 157 30.99 35.57 19.79
N ARG A 158 31.37 35.14 20.99
CA ARG A 158 30.97 33.86 21.58
C ARG A 158 29.50 33.96 22.02
N PRO A 159 28.58 33.09 21.57
CA PRO A 159 27.37 32.85 22.33
C PRO A 159 27.80 32.10 23.60
N VAL A 160 27.59 32.73 24.75
CA VAL A 160 27.85 32.16 26.07
C VAL A 160 26.61 31.38 26.50
N HIS A 161 26.63 30.05 26.34
CA HIS A 161 25.97 29.14 27.28
C HIS A 161 26.63 27.75 27.23
N LEU A 162 27.21 27.38 28.37
CA LEU A 162 27.73 26.06 28.80
C LEU A 162 26.52 25.17 29.24
N PRO A 163 26.67 23.90 29.72
CA PRO A 163 27.82 22.98 29.81
C PRO A 163 27.45 21.47 29.57
N VAL A 164 28.43 20.59 29.82
CA VAL A 164 28.30 19.15 30.21
C VAL A 164 28.01 18.13 29.10
N TYR A 165 29.02 17.33 28.74
CA TYR A 165 29.04 15.86 28.91
C TYR A 165 30.38 15.32 28.36
N PHE A 166 31.40 15.33 29.22
CA PHE A 166 32.53 14.42 29.12
C PHE A 166 32.13 13.19 29.96
N TYR A 167 31.72 12.11 29.32
CA TYR A 167 31.58 10.81 29.97
C TYR A 167 31.97 9.68 29.01
N VAL A 168 33.04 8.98 29.41
CA VAL A 168 33.35 7.56 29.16
C VAL A 168 33.79 7.15 27.76
N GLN A 169 35.11 7.22 27.58
CA GLN A 169 35.90 6.41 26.65
C GLN A 169 36.42 5.19 27.41
N GLU A 170 35.57 4.21 27.69
CA GLU A 170 36.01 2.94 28.30
C GLU A 170 34.99 1.81 28.05
N HIS A 171 34.98 1.26 26.83
CA HIS A 171 34.29 -0.02 26.57
C HIS A 171 34.90 -0.76 25.35
N LEU A 172 36.19 -1.08 25.45
CA LEU A 172 36.83 -2.00 24.51
C LEU A 172 37.78 -2.99 25.22
N GLN A 173 37.29 -3.73 26.22
CA GLN A 173 37.88 -5.00 26.63
C GLN A 173 36.99 -5.73 27.63
N ARG A 174 36.16 -6.65 27.15
CA ARG A 174 35.63 -7.79 27.93
C ARG A 174 34.96 -8.79 26.99
N SER A 175 35.74 -9.27 26.04
CA SER A 175 35.54 -10.56 25.42
C SER A 175 36.37 -11.62 26.18
N CYS A 176 35.73 -12.76 26.41
CA CYS A 176 36.26 -14.09 26.74
C CYS A 176 36.30 -14.56 28.21
N GLN A 177 35.75 -15.79 28.37
CA GLN A 177 35.80 -16.79 29.47
C GLN A 177 34.66 -16.70 30.49
N ARG A 178 33.84 -17.74 30.78
CA ARG A 178 33.80 -19.21 30.56
C ARG A 178 32.32 -19.64 30.58
N LEU A 179 31.80 -20.42 29.62
CA LEU A 179 31.72 -21.89 29.55
C LEU A 179 31.00 -22.63 30.71
N ALA A 180 29.89 -23.25 30.31
CA ALA A 180 29.39 -24.60 30.65
C ALA A 180 28.67 -24.86 31.99
N THR A 181 27.35 -25.05 31.90
CA THR A 181 26.66 -26.23 32.47
C THR A 181 25.58 -26.72 31.49
N HIS A 182 25.68 -28.00 31.13
CA HIS A 182 24.67 -28.79 30.40
C HIS A 182 23.64 -29.33 31.40
N GLN A 183 22.33 -29.23 31.13
CA GLN A 183 21.43 -30.40 31.23
C GLN A 183 20.03 -30.18 30.63
N SER A 184 19.65 -31.14 29.79
CA SER A 184 18.29 -31.59 29.45
C SER A 184 17.31 -30.58 28.83
N ARG A 185 17.43 -30.37 27.50
CA ARG A 185 16.30 -30.00 26.66
C ARG A 185 16.00 -31.15 25.70
N GLN A 186 14.82 -31.74 25.85
CA GLN A 186 14.22 -32.56 24.80
C GLN A 186 13.99 -31.64 23.59
N SER A 187 14.65 -31.97 22.49
CA SER A 187 14.57 -31.25 21.23
C SER A 187 13.22 -31.52 20.57
N ILE A 188 12.35 -30.52 20.51
CA ILE A 188 11.25 -30.49 19.54
C ILE A 188 11.85 -29.93 18.25
N SER A 189 11.94 -30.79 17.24
CA SER A 189 12.44 -30.46 15.91
C SER A 189 11.44 -29.54 15.21
N LEU A 190 11.76 -28.25 15.06
CA LEU A 190 10.98 -27.30 14.27
C LEU A 190 11.56 -27.26 12.85
N THR A 191 10.86 -27.91 11.91
CA THR A 191 11.05 -27.67 10.48
C THR A 191 10.41 -26.33 10.10
N ALA A 192 10.94 -25.69 9.06
CA ALA A 192 10.63 -24.32 8.65
C ALA A 192 9.19 -24.06 8.12
N ASP A 193 8.26 -25.00 8.32
CA ASP A 193 6.86 -24.93 7.86
C ASP A 193 5.82 -25.02 9.02
N THR A 194 6.24 -24.91 10.28
CA THR A 194 5.28 -25.00 11.39
C THR A 194 4.58 -23.66 11.62
N ALA A 195 3.39 -23.50 11.03
CA ALA A 195 2.46 -22.43 11.39
C ALA A 195 2.26 -22.38 12.92
N THR A 196 2.17 -21.18 13.47
CA THR A 196 1.94 -21.02 14.92
C THR A 196 0.58 -21.60 15.32
N HIS A 197 0.42 -22.05 16.56
CA HIS A 197 -0.86 -22.64 17.01
C HIS A 197 -2.02 -21.61 16.91
N TYR A 198 -1.68 -20.32 17.05
CA TYR A 198 -2.55 -19.17 16.80
C TYR A 198 -2.98 -19.07 15.33
N GLN A 199 -2.06 -19.28 14.38
CA GLN A 199 -2.32 -19.26 12.95
C GLN A 199 -3.19 -20.45 12.50
N VAL A 200 -2.99 -21.64 13.08
CA VAL A 200 -3.77 -22.85 12.76
C VAL A 200 -5.25 -22.69 13.09
N LEU A 201 -5.58 -22.08 14.24
CA LEU A 201 -6.98 -21.79 14.62
C LEU A 201 -7.48 -20.43 14.08
N ASN A 202 -6.59 -19.62 13.51
CA ASN A 202 -6.83 -18.26 13.03
C ASN A 202 -7.44 -17.38 14.12
N ILE A 203 -6.75 -17.31 15.27
CA ILE A 203 -7.05 -16.46 16.44
C ILE A 203 -5.75 -15.73 16.83
N THR A 204 -5.83 -14.47 17.26
CA THR A 204 -4.69 -13.71 17.77
C THR A 204 -4.53 -13.85 19.29
N SER A 205 -3.30 -13.74 19.79
CA SER A 205 -3.02 -13.81 21.24
C SER A 205 -3.74 -12.70 22.02
N ALA A 206 -3.79 -11.48 21.47
CA ALA A 206 -4.47 -10.33 22.08
C ALA A 206 -5.97 -10.57 22.33
N LEU A 207 -6.65 -11.30 21.43
CA LEU A 207 -8.09 -11.60 21.58
C LEU A 207 -8.35 -12.58 22.73
N LEU A 208 -7.38 -13.43 23.06
CA LEU A 208 -7.50 -14.40 24.15
C LEU A 208 -7.10 -13.82 25.51
N ASP A 209 -6.40 -12.68 25.53
CA ASP A 209 -5.99 -12.00 26.77
C ASP A 209 -7.04 -11.00 27.28
N THR A 210 -7.87 -10.46 26.39
CA THR A 210 -8.96 -9.54 26.75
C THR A 210 -10.20 -10.24 27.31
N GLN A 211 -10.36 -11.55 27.08
CA GLN A 211 -11.52 -12.32 27.53
C GLN A 211 -11.21 -13.15 28.79
N HIS A 212 -12.02 -12.99 29.83
CA HIS A 212 -11.91 -13.75 31.09
C HIS A 212 -12.23 -15.26 30.91
N ASP A 213 -13.00 -15.63 29.88
CA ASP A 213 -13.24 -17.03 29.50
C ASP A 213 -13.00 -17.22 27.99
N SER A 214 -11.78 -17.65 27.65
CA SER A 214 -11.33 -17.88 26.26
C SER A 214 -11.71 -19.26 25.71
N THR A 215 -12.24 -20.16 26.55
CA THR A 215 -12.57 -21.54 26.16
C THR A 215 -13.69 -21.67 25.11
N PRO A 216 -14.81 -20.90 25.15
CA PRO A 216 -15.85 -20.98 24.12
C PRO A 216 -15.35 -20.45 22.77
N LEU A 217 -14.50 -19.42 22.78
CA LEU A 217 -13.92 -18.83 21.58
C LEU A 217 -12.98 -19.84 20.89
N ILE A 218 -12.10 -20.49 21.66
CA ILE A 218 -11.19 -21.52 21.17
C ILE A 218 -11.97 -22.71 20.58
N LYS A 219 -13.03 -23.17 21.26
CA LYS A 219 -13.90 -24.26 20.76
C LYS A 219 -14.60 -23.89 19.44
N ARG A 220 -15.11 -22.67 19.33
CA ARG A 220 -15.73 -22.17 18.09
C ARG A 220 -14.72 -22.11 16.95
N ALA A 221 -13.50 -21.66 17.23
CA ALA A 221 -12.44 -21.59 16.23
C ALA A 221 -11.96 -22.97 15.77
N TYR A 222 -11.86 -23.94 16.69
CA TYR A 222 -11.57 -25.34 16.37
C TYR A 222 -12.62 -25.93 15.42
N HIS A 223 -13.91 -25.75 15.73
CA HIS A 223 -14.99 -26.25 14.87
C HIS A 223 -14.95 -25.61 13.48
N ARG A 224 -14.66 -24.30 13.39
CA ARG A 224 -14.46 -23.59 12.12
C ARG A 224 -13.25 -24.12 11.35
N ALA A 225 -12.14 -24.39 12.02
CA ALA A 225 -10.91 -24.89 11.40
C ALA A 225 -11.12 -26.29 10.80
N LEU A 226 -11.80 -27.19 11.51
CA LEU A 226 -12.13 -28.53 10.98
C LEU A 226 -13.02 -28.46 9.73
N LEU A 227 -14.05 -27.62 9.74
CA LEU A 227 -14.96 -27.47 8.59
C LEU A 227 -14.28 -26.85 7.35
N ARG A 228 -13.23 -26.04 7.55
CA ARG A 228 -12.45 -25.45 6.46
C ARG A 228 -11.44 -26.42 5.86
N ASN A 229 -10.86 -27.29 6.69
CA ASN A 229 -9.80 -28.23 6.30
C ASN A 229 -10.33 -29.67 6.09
N HIS A 230 -11.64 -29.86 5.96
CA HIS A 230 -12.23 -31.17 5.71
C HIS A 230 -11.79 -31.70 4.33
N PRO A 231 -11.37 -32.98 4.21
CA PRO A 231 -10.80 -33.55 2.98
C PRO A 231 -11.72 -33.46 1.75
N ASP A 232 -13.03 -33.46 1.97
CA ASP A 232 -14.05 -33.35 0.91
C ASP A 232 -14.13 -31.92 0.30
N LYS A 233 -13.65 -30.90 1.01
CA LYS A 233 -13.72 -29.49 0.58
C LYS A 233 -12.40 -28.98 -0.02
N VAL A 234 -11.28 -29.57 0.39
CA VAL A 234 -9.92 -29.24 -0.09
C VAL A 234 -9.60 -29.82 -1.48
N ALA A 235 -10.44 -30.75 -1.97
CA ALA A 235 -10.29 -31.33 -3.32
C ALA A 235 -10.67 -30.36 -4.46
N ASN A 236 -11.36 -29.25 -4.15
CA ASN A 236 -11.89 -28.28 -5.13
C ASN A 236 -11.35 -26.83 -4.93
N SER A 237 -10.24 -26.64 -4.20
CA SER A 237 -9.77 -25.31 -3.78
C SER A 237 -8.46 -24.84 -4.44
N ASP A 238 -8.30 -23.52 -4.52
CA ASP A 238 -7.15 -22.82 -5.12
C ASP A 238 -5.78 -23.21 -4.52
N PRO A 239 -4.71 -23.27 -5.33
CA PRO A 239 -3.36 -23.65 -4.89
C PRO A 239 -2.67 -22.64 -3.97
N SER A 240 -3.30 -21.49 -3.68
CA SER A 240 -2.78 -20.42 -2.81
C SER A 240 -3.30 -20.51 -1.37
N SER A 241 -4.21 -21.43 -1.06
CA SER A 241 -4.80 -21.57 0.27
C SER A 241 -3.99 -22.53 1.16
N VAL A 242 -3.60 -22.05 2.34
CA VAL A 242 -2.85 -22.83 3.34
C VAL A 242 -3.83 -23.75 4.07
N PHE A 243 -3.67 -25.06 3.92
CA PHE A 243 -4.46 -26.07 4.63
C PHE A 243 -3.65 -26.68 5.77
N PHE A 244 -4.34 -26.98 6.87
CA PHE A 244 -3.77 -27.61 8.06
C PHE A 244 -4.33 -29.01 8.25
N THR A 245 -3.51 -29.94 8.73
CA THR A 245 -3.99 -31.31 9.01
C THR A 245 -4.87 -31.32 10.25
N VAL A 246 -5.77 -32.31 10.34
CA VAL A 246 -6.65 -32.49 11.52
C VAL A 246 -5.83 -32.66 12.80
N ASP A 247 -4.67 -33.33 12.72
CA ASP A 247 -3.76 -33.50 13.84
C ASP A 247 -3.19 -32.16 14.31
N GLN A 248 -2.78 -31.27 13.40
CA GLN A 248 -2.29 -29.92 13.73
C GLN A 248 -3.37 -29.04 14.37
N ILE A 249 -4.61 -29.17 13.93
CA ILE A 249 -5.76 -28.43 14.49
C ILE A 249 -6.06 -28.92 15.91
N THR A 250 -5.93 -30.22 16.14
CA THR A 250 -6.18 -30.86 17.45
C THR A 250 -5.06 -30.54 18.46
N THR A 251 -3.80 -30.53 18.02
CA THR A 251 -2.68 -30.10 18.88
C THR A 251 -2.81 -28.62 19.26
N ALA A 252 -3.21 -27.76 18.32
CA ALA A 252 -3.46 -26.34 18.58
C ALA A 252 -4.55 -26.12 19.65
N LEU A 253 -5.65 -26.86 19.58
CA LEU A 253 -6.72 -26.82 20.58
C LEU A 253 -6.21 -27.21 21.97
N ASN A 254 -5.50 -28.33 22.08
CA ASN A 254 -5.05 -28.85 23.38
C ASN A 254 -4.07 -27.91 24.08
N VAL A 255 -3.16 -27.29 23.32
CA VAL A 255 -2.18 -26.33 23.86
C VAL A 255 -2.84 -25.01 24.25
N LEU A 256 -3.74 -24.47 23.42
CA LEU A 256 -4.38 -23.17 23.68
C LEU A 256 -5.51 -23.25 24.72
N SER A 257 -6.14 -24.41 24.88
CA SER A 257 -7.26 -24.60 25.83
C SER A 257 -6.84 -24.61 27.30
N SER A 258 -5.56 -24.82 27.62
CA SER A 258 -5.08 -24.83 29.00
C SER A 258 -4.17 -23.61 29.28
N PRO A 259 -4.47 -22.78 30.30
CA PRO A 259 -3.70 -21.56 30.56
C PRO A 259 -2.21 -21.80 30.81
N SER A 260 -1.85 -22.91 31.46
CA SER A 260 -0.46 -23.28 31.74
C SER A 260 0.30 -23.73 30.48
N ALA A 261 -0.31 -24.52 29.61
CA ALA A 261 0.34 -24.94 28.35
C ALA A 261 0.45 -23.78 27.37
N ARG A 262 -0.55 -22.89 27.32
CA ARG A 262 -0.50 -21.63 26.56
C ARG A 262 0.66 -20.76 27.02
N ALA A 263 0.79 -20.51 28.33
CA ALA A 263 1.87 -19.71 28.87
C ALA A 263 3.26 -20.31 28.58
N ALA A 264 3.40 -21.64 28.66
CA ALA A 264 4.62 -22.35 28.29
C ALA A 264 4.95 -22.22 26.80
N TYR A 265 3.93 -22.31 25.93
CA TYR A 265 4.08 -22.12 24.49
C TYR A 265 4.46 -20.67 24.14
N ASP A 266 3.83 -19.68 24.78
CA ASP A 266 4.14 -18.26 24.59
C ASP A 266 5.54 -17.90 25.11
N ALA A 267 6.00 -18.54 26.19
CA ALA A 267 7.38 -18.44 26.65
C ALA A 267 8.35 -19.07 25.63
N ALA A 268 8.01 -20.22 25.05
CA ALA A 268 8.82 -20.85 24.01
C ALA A 268 8.93 -19.99 22.75
N LEU A 269 7.82 -19.40 22.28
CA LEU A 269 7.79 -18.50 21.12
C LEU A 269 8.67 -17.25 21.33
N ARG A 270 8.69 -16.70 22.55
CA ARG A 270 9.55 -15.57 22.92
C ARG A 270 11.05 -15.92 22.90
N VAL A 271 11.39 -17.16 23.22
CA VAL A 271 12.79 -17.65 23.21
C VAL A 271 13.25 -18.05 21.79
N SER A 272 12.33 -18.50 20.93
CA SER A 272 12.65 -18.97 19.58
C SER A 272 12.61 -17.88 18.50
N ARG A 273 12.07 -16.69 18.79
CA ARG A 273 12.06 -15.57 17.83
C ARG A 273 13.48 -14.98 17.76
N PRO A 274 14.17 -15.00 16.60
CA PRO A 274 15.49 -14.39 16.49
C PRO A 274 15.38 -12.91 16.84
N THR A 275 16.26 -12.46 17.73
CA THR A 275 16.36 -11.09 18.29
C THR A 275 16.72 -10.00 17.26
N GLY A 276 16.49 -10.24 15.96
CA GLY A 276 16.66 -9.29 14.86
C GLY A 276 15.37 -8.94 14.10
N ALA A 277 14.20 -9.44 14.51
CA ALA A 277 12.90 -9.15 13.89
C ALA A 277 12.01 -8.23 14.77
N ALA A 278 12.63 -7.25 15.43
CA ALA A 278 11.95 -6.15 16.14
C ALA A 278 11.80 -4.91 15.24
N GLY A 279 11.70 -5.11 13.92
CA GLY A 279 11.47 -4.05 12.94
C GLY A 279 10.65 -4.61 11.79
N ARG A 280 9.39 -4.14 11.70
CA ARG A 280 8.40 -4.46 10.66
C ARG A 280 7.86 -5.90 10.69
N ASP A 281 7.01 -6.18 11.69
CA ASP A 281 5.86 -7.03 11.41
C ASP A 281 4.93 -6.25 10.46
N GLY A 282 5.23 -6.36 9.15
CA GLY A 282 4.30 -6.05 8.08
C GLY A 282 3.18 -7.07 8.07
N SER A 283 2.39 -7.12 9.17
CA SER A 283 1.04 -7.66 9.13
C SER A 283 0.38 -6.98 7.94
N PHE A 284 -0.11 -7.77 7.00
CA PHE A 284 -0.68 -7.29 5.74
C PHE A 284 -1.86 -6.35 6.06
N GLN A 285 -1.58 -5.05 6.16
CA GLN A 285 -2.52 -3.98 6.45
C GLN A 285 -3.44 -3.83 5.23
N THR A 286 -4.51 -4.62 5.20
CA THR A 286 -5.46 -4.59 4.11
C THR A 286 -6.29 -3.33 4.25
N GLY A 287 -6.19 -2.41 3.29
CA GLY A 287 -7.07 -1.24 3.20
C GLY A 287 -6.96 -0.27 4.38
N VAL A 288 -5.83 0.42 4.50
CA VAL A 288 -5.65 1.53 5.45
C VAL A 288 -6.41 2.76 4.93
N GLU A 289 -7.37 3.25 5.70
CA GLU A 289 -8.08 4.50 5.44
C GLU A 289 -7.46 5.62 6.29
N ASN A 290 -7.12 6.77 5.69
CA ASN A 290 -6.55 7.91 6.40
C ASN A 290 -7.66 8.92 6.70
N VAL A 291 -7.74 9.40 7.94
CA VAL A 291 -8.75 10.35 8.42
C VAL A 291 -8.09 11.35 9.37
N ASP A 292 -8.51 12.61 9.31
CA ASP A 292 -8.03 13.64 10.25
C ASP A 292 -8.84 13.57 11.56
N LEU A 293 -8.20 13.86 12.70
CA LEU A 293 -8.87 13.76 14.02
C LEU A 293 -10.10 14.69 14.13
N ASP A 294 -10.08 15.85 13.46
CA ASP A 294 -11.17 16.84 13.46
C ASP A 294 -12.45 16.34 12.77
N ASP A 295 -12.34 15.31 11.92
CA ASP A 295 -13.47 14.71 11.20
C ASP A 295 -14.16 13.58 11.98
N LEU A 296 -13.60 13.19 13.14
CA LEU A 296 -14.09 12.08 13.95
C LEU A 296 -15.04 12.56 15.05
N PRO A 297 -16.23 11.93 15.22
CA PRO A 297 -17.12 12.26 16.32
C PRO A 297 -16.47 11.88 17.65
N PHE A 298 -16.48 12.82 18.59
CA PHE A 298 -16.06 12.63 19.97
C PHE A 298 -17.28 12.37 20.85
N ASP A 299 -17.26 11.28 21.61
CA ASP A 299 -18.29 10.96 22.61
C ASP A 299 -17.85 11.50 23.97
N GLU A 300 -18.50 12.57 24.44
CA GLU A 300 -18.21 13.23 25.72
C GLU A 300 -18.46 12.31 26.93
N ASP A 301 -19.41 11.36 26.84
CA ASP A 301 -19.75 10.48 27.96
C ASP A 301 -18.71 9.37 28.17
N GLN A 302 -17.99 8.98 27.12
CA GLN A 302 -17.03 7.87 27.13
C GLN A 302 -15.58 8.30 26.92
N GLU A 303 -15.35 9.61 26.74
CA GLU A 303 -14.06 10.25 26.45
C GLU A 303 -13.31 9.52 25.32
N CYS A 304 -13.98 9.29 24.20
CA CYS A 304 -13.42 8.50 23.10
C CYS A 304 -13.89 8.96 21.73
N TRP A 305 -13.01 8.80 20.74
CA TRP A 305 -13.36 8.92 19.33
C TRP A 305 -13.84 7.58 18.80
N TYR A 306 -14.86 7.61 17.95
CA TYR A 306 -15.33 6.41 17.27
C TYR A 306 -15.63 6.65 15.79
N ARG A 307 -15.55 5.57 15.00
CA ARG A 307 -15.98 5.61 13.59
C ARG A 307 -16.62 4.29 13.16
N PRO A 308 -17.72 4.34 12.38
CA PRO A 308 -18.29 3.15 11.77
C PRO A 308 -17.33 2.57 10.72
N CYS A 309 -17.25 1.24 10.64
CA CYS A 309 -16.46 0.57 9.61
C CYS A 309 -17.34 0.08 8.46
N ARG A 310 -16.73 -0.07 7.28
CA ARG A 310 -17.38 -0.63 6.08
C ARG A 310 -17.87 -2.07 6.25
N CYS A 311 -17.47 -2.76 7.31
CA CYS A 311 -18.00 -4.08 7.68
C CYS A 311 -19.40 -4.03 8.29
N GLY A 312 -19.92 -2.85 8.63
CA GLY A 312 -21.28 -2.66 9.15
C GLY A 312 -21.40 -2.54 10.67
N ASN A 313 -20.30 -2.56 11.43
CA ASN A 313 -20.34 -2.22 12.86
C ASN A 313 -20.16 -0.69 13.04
N GLU A 314 -21.05 -0.08 13.83
CA GLU A 314 -21.17 1.36 14.05
C GLU A 314 -20.05 1.92 14.96
N HIS A 315 -19.49 1.09 15.85
CA HIS A 315 -18.40 1.49 16.77
C HIS A 315 -17.18 0.57 16.61
N SER A 316 -16.64 0.57 15.39
CA SER A 316 -15.60 -0.38 14.99
C SER A 316 -14.18 0.08 15.25
N TYR A 317 -13.93 1.37 15.07
CA TYR A 317 -12.67 2.02 15.42
C TYR A 317 -12.94 2.83 16.68
N LYS A 318 -12.24 2.54 17.77
CA LYS A 318 -12.40 3.23 19.05
C LYS A 318 -11.02 3.44 19.66
N PHE A 319 -10.72 4.67 20.06
CA PHE A 319 -9.48 5.06 20.72
C PHE A 319 -9.71 6.25 21.65
N ARG A 320 -8.83 6.43 22.62
CA ARG A 320 -8.91 7.45 23.68
C ARG A 320 -7.76 8.44 23.59
N GLU A 321 -7.82 9.49 24.40
CA GLU A 321 -6.80 10.54 24.41
C GLU A 321 -5.44 9.99 24.84
N ALA A 322 -5.43 9.05 25.78
CA ALA A 322 -4.23 8.32 26.20
C ALA A 322 -3.53 7.60 25.03
N ASP A 323 -4.28 7.10 24.04
CA ASP A 323 -3.70 6.44 22.88
C ASP A 323 -3.05 7.45 21.92
N LEU A 324 -3.58 8.68 21.84
CA LEU A 324 -3.01 9.78 21.05
C LEU A 324 -1.76 10.37 21.73
N GLU A 325 -1.76 10.47 23.07
CA GLU A 325 -0.63 11.01 23.84
C GLU A 325 0.63 10.15 23.67
N GLU A 326 0.49 8.82 23.61
CA GLU A 326 1.60 7.88 23.37
C GLU A 326 2.28 8.09 22.01
N VAL A 327 1.51 8.48 20.98
CA VAL A 327 2.01 8.70 19.61
C VAL A 327 2.06 10.19 19.23
N SER A 328 2.07 11.08 20.24
CA SER A 328 2.10 12.53 20.06
C SER A 328 3.31 13.02 19.25
N GLU A 329 4.47 12.38 19.41
CA GLU A 329 5.68 12.67 18.62
C GLU A 329 5.59 12.23 17.15
N GLU A 330 4.75 11.24 16.84
CA GLU A 330 4.56 10.70 15.49
C GLU A 330 3.47 11.46 14.71
N GLY A 331 2.48 12.03 15.41
CA GLY A 331 1.35 12.77 14.80
C GLY A 331 0.39 11.88 13.99
N GLU A 332 0.52 10.56 14.09
CA GLU A 332 -0.31 9.58 13.39
C GLU A 332 -0.62 8.38 14.31
N LEU A 333 -1.90 8.12 14.60
CA LEU A 333 -2.35 6.94 15.33
C LEU A 333 -2.92 5.88 14.37
N VAL A 334 -2.51 4.62 14.51
CA VAL A 334 -3.01 3.52 13.66
C VAL A 334 -3.88 2.56 14.47
N VAL A 335 -5.19 2.56 14.18
CA VAL A 335 -6.21 1.80 14.89
C VAL A 335 -6.79 0.69 14.00
N GLY A 336 -6.82 -0.54 14.50
CA GLY A 336 -7.46 -1.66 13.83
C GLY A 336 -8.98 -1.71 14.07
N CYS A 337 -9.74 -2.20 13.09
CA CYS A 337 -11.15 -2.48 13.29
C CYS A 337 -11.34 -3.66 14.27
N LEU A 338 -12.28 -3.54 15.21
CA LEU A 338 -12.59 -4.60 16.18
C LEU A 338 -13.18 -5.87 15.51
N ASP A 339 -13.86 -5.73 14.37
CA ASP A 339 -14.62 -6.81 13.72
C ASP A 339 -14.12 -7.23 12.33
N CYS A 340 -13.10 -6.57 11.77
CA CYS A 340 -12.49 -7.01 10.50
C CYS A 340 -11.00 -6.66 10.43
N SER A 341 -10.35 -6.98 9.30
CA SER A 341 -8.91 -6.76 9.09
C SER A 341 -8.56 -5.38 8.52
N LEU A 342 -9.49 -4.43 8.54
CA LEU A 342 -9.28 -3.06 8.06
C LEU A 342 -8.60 -2.20 9.14
N TRP A 343 -7.89 -1.18 8.69
CA TRP A 343 -7.10 -0.29 9.52
C TRP A 343 -7.47 1.17 9.24
N LEU A 344 -7.49 1.99 10.29
CA LEU A 344 -7.70 3.43 10.22
C LEU A 344 -6.41 4.11 10.70
N ARG A 345 -5.88 5.03 9.89
CA ARG A 345 -4.79 5.92 10.29
C ARG A 345 -5.36 7.30 10.55
N VAL A 346 -5.23 7.75 11.79
CA VAL A 346 -5.73 9.03 12.27
C VAL A 346 -4.56 10.00 12.35
N HIS A 347 -4.63 11.10 11.61
CA HIS A 347 -3.63 12.16 11.65
C HIS A 347 -4.07 13.25 12.63
N PHE A 348 -3.14 13.72 13.47
CA PHE A 348 -3.39 14.79 14.45
C PHE A 348 -2.13 15.62 14.69
N ALA A 349 -2.31 16.86 15.16
CA ALA A 349 -1.21 17.75 15.53
C ALA A 349 -1.43 18.24 16.96
N VAL A 350 -0.41 18.09 17.81
CA VAL A 350 -0.42 18.66 19.17
C VAL A 350 -0.01 20.13 19.07
N LEU A 351 -0.86 21.03 19.55
CA LEU A 351 -0.53 22.45 19.67
C LEU A 351 0.02 22.69 21.08
N ASP A 352 1.28 23.06 21.19
CA ASP A 352 1.84 23.52 22.46
C ASP A 352 1.20 24.89 22.79
N GLU A 353 0.40 24.97 23.87
CA GLU A 353 -0.26 26.20 24.33
C GLU A 353 0.73 27.23 24.94
N ASN A 354 1.93 27.36 24.37
CA ASN A 354 2.94 28.33 24.78
C ASN A 354 3.57 29.02 23.56
N GLU A 355 2.78 29.64 22.69
CA GLU A 355 3.27 30.68 21.77
C GLU A 355 2.10 31.52 21.22
N ASP A 356 1.86 32.64 21.89
CA ASP A 356 1.27 33.91 21.44
C ASP A 356 0.43 33.95 20.14
N ASP A 357 -0.88 34.14 20.35
CA ASP A 357 -1.80 35.04 19.64
C ASP A 357 -1.23 35.83 18.43
N VAL A 358 -1.33 35.28 17.22
CA VAL A 358 -1.25 36.04 15.96
C VAL A 358 -2.29 35.53 14.95
N GLN A 359 -3.45 36.17 14.93
CA GLN A 359 -4.37 36.09 13.78
C GLN A 359 -3.77 36.80 12.56
N PRO A 360 -3.71 36.19 11.37
CA PRO A 360 -3.58 36.93 10.12
C PRO A 360 -4.98 37.26 9.56
N SER A 361 -5.40 38.51 9.76
CA SER A 361 -6.52 39.11 9.04
C SER A 361 -6.21 39.19 7.53
N SER A 362 -6.91 38.42 6.70
CA SER A 362 -6.89 38.58 5.25
C SER A 362 -8.09 39.40 4.78
N THR A 363 -7.96 40.72 4.81
CA THR A 363 -8.76 41.62 3.97
C THR A 363 -8.16 41.61 2.56
N THR A 364 -8.76 40.89 1.61
CA THR A 364 -8.48 41.10 0.18
C THR A 364 -9.68 41.76 -0.47
N SER A 365 -9.47 43.05 -0.77
CA SER A 365 -10.29 43.90 -1.61
C SER A 365 -10.65 43.22 -2.94
N LYS A 366 -11.94 43.23 -3.26
CA LYS A 366 -12.50 42.84 -4.53
C LYS A 366 -12.95 44.12 -5.23
N ASP A 367 -12.10 44.66 -6.11
CA ASP A 367 -12.51 45.69 -7.06
C ASP A 367 -11.97 45.35 -8.46
N ARG A 368 -12.93 45.15 -9.37
CA ARG A 368 -12.97 45.31 -10.84
C ARG A 368 -11.74 44.93 -11.67
N ILE A 369 -11.93 43.99 -12.61
CA ILE A 369 -12.36 44.28 -14.01
C ILE A 369 -13.33 43.18 -14.45
#